data_AF-Q84UV4-F1
#
_entry.id   AF-Q84UV4-F1
#
_cell.length_a   1.000
_cell.length_b   1.000
_cell.length_c   1.000
_cell.angle_alpha   90.00
_cell.angle_beta   90.00
_cell.angle_gamma   90.00
#
_symmetry.space_group_name_H-M   'P 1'
#
loop_
_entity.id
_entity.type
_entity.pdbx_description
1 polymer ?
#
loop_
_entity_poly.entity_id
_entity_poly.type
_entity_poly.pdbx_seq_one_letter_code
_entity_poly.pdbx_strand_id
1 'polypeptide(L)'
;SSDITQLHNFLKQSEELLHSDFGRLLSSLAELDPNTHSLGFLYILEACMSFPAAKEQVNELLVSVVRFINSCAAEQIRLAPDKFISVCKRFKDQIILLEAPIRGVASMLTAVRKLQSSSEQLTTLHPDFLLLCVLAKCYKTGITVLEDDIYEIDQPRDFFLYCYYGGMVCIGQKQ
;
A
#
# COMPACT_ATOMS: atom_id res chain seq x y z
N SER A 1 16.85 -16.46 5.98
CA SER A 1 17.32 -15.58 4.89
C SER A 1 17.30 -16.30 3.55
N SER A 2 18.02 -17.42 3.38
CA SER A 2 18.01 -18.23 2.13
C SER A 2 16.60 -18.64 1.66
N ASP A 3 15.74 -19.12 2.57
CA ASP A 3 14.43 -19.67 2.18
C ASP A 3 13.46 -18.62 1.62
N ILE A 4 13.49 -17.39 2.14
CA ILE A 4 12.65 -16.30 1.64
C ILE A 4 13.12 -15.85 0.24
N THR A 5 14.43 -15.83 -0.01
CA THR A 5 14.98 -15.53 -1.33
C THR A 5 14.61 -16.61 -2.34
N GLN A 6 14.65 -17.90 -1.94
CA GLN A 6 14.18 -19.00 -2.79
C GLN A 6 12.69 -18.87 -3.10
N LEU A 7 11.86 -18.56 -2.09
CA LEU A 7 10.44 -18.31 -2.28
C LEU A 7 10.20 -17.14 -3.26
N HIS A 8 10.94 -16.04 -3.11
CA HIS A 8 10.83 -14.89 -4.01
C HIS A 8 11.10 -15.27 -5.47
N ASN A 9 12.17 -16.04 -5.72
CA ASN A 9 12.52 -16.49 -7.06
C ASN A 9 11.45 -17.42 -7.63
N PHE A 10 10.92 -18.33 -6.82
CA PHE A 10 9.83 -19.22 -7.22
C PHE A 10 8.54 -18.45 -7.56
N LEU A 11 8.17 -17.47 -6.74
CA LEU A 11 6.98 -16.63 -6.97
C LEU A 11 7.11 -15.81 -8.26
N LYS A 12 8.29 -15.25 -8.54
CA LYS A 12 8.57 -14.57 -9.82
C LYS A 12 8.39 -15.49 -11.03
N GLN A 13 8.83 -16.74 -10.93
CA GLN A 13 8.69 -17.72 -12.01
C GLN A 13 7.24 -18.23 -12.18
N SER A 14 6.43 -18.12 -11.14
CA SER A 14 5.06 -18.67 -11.10
C SER A 14 3.96 -17.61 -11.27
N GLU A 15 4.32 -16.38 -11.64
CA GLU A 15 3.42 -15.24 -11.64
C GLU A 15 2.22 -15.44 -12.59
N GLU A 16 2.43 -16.05 -13.76
CA GLU A 16 1.35 -16.37 -14.71
C GLU A 16 0.32 -17.34 -14.12
N LEU A 17 0.74 -18.25 -13.24
CA LEU A 17 -0.15 -19.22 -12.61
C LEU A 17 -1.10 -18.54 -11.60
N LEU A 18 -0.67 -17.45 -10.98
CA LEU A 18 -1.48 -16.64 -10.06
C LEU A 18 -2.61 -15.88 -10.78
N HIS A 19 -2.61 -15.83 -12.11
CA HIS A 19 -3.69 -15.19 -12.86
C HIS A 19 -4.79 -16.15 -13.34
N SER A 20 -4.78 -17.41 -12.88
CA SER A 20 -5.69 -18.44 -13.38
C SER A 20 -6.99 -18.67 -12.57
N ASP A 21 -6.99 -18.44 -11.25
CA ASP A 21 -8.14 -18.78 -10.39
C ASP A 21 -8.31 -17.79 -9.21
N PHE A 22 -9.07 -16.71 -9.44
CA PHE A 22 -9.34 -15.68 -8.43
C PHE A 22 -10.01 -16.22 -7.16
N GLY A 23 -10.98 -17.13 -7.29
CA GLY A 23 -11.76 -17.64 -6.16
C GLY A 23 -10.89 -18.43 -5.18
N ARG A 24 -10.05 -19.33 -5.71
CA ARG A 24 -9.11 -20.10 -4.88
C ARG A 24 -8.05 -19.22 -4.23
N LEU A 25 -7.57 -18.21 -4.95
CA LEU A 25 -6.57 -17.27 -4.41
C LEU A 25 -7.15 -16.45 -3.25
N LEU A 26 -8.36 -15.91 -3.41
CA LEU A 26 -9.01 -15.18 -2.34
C LEU A 26 -9.23 -16.05 -1.10
N SER A 27 -9.66 -17.31 -1.26
CA SER A 27 -9.81 -18.23 -0.13
C SER A 27 -8.48 -18.54 0.56
N SER A 28 -7.38 -18.69 -0.20
CA SER A 28 -6.06 -18.97 0.38
C SER A 28 -5.51 -17.83 1.23
N LEU A 29 -5.90 -16.57 0.95
CA LEU A 29 -5.54 -15.44 1.81
C LEU A 29 -6.09 -15.62 3.23
N ALA A 30 -7.22 -16.30 3.43
CA ALA A 30 -7.78 -16.53 4.76
C ALA A 30 -6.89 -17.46 5.62
N GLU A 31 -6.13 -18.35 4.98
CA GLU A 31 -5.26 -19.32 5.64
C GLU A 31 -3.85 -18.78 5.93
N LEU A 32 -3.47 -17.67 5.28
CA LEU A 32 -2.15 -17.06 5.42
C LEU A 32 -2.12 -16.02 6.53
N ASP A 33 -1.15 -16.16 7.44
CA ASP A 33 -0.78 -15.09 8.37
C ASP A 33 -0.05 -13.95 7.61
N PRO A 34 -0.56 -12.70 7.65
CA PRO A 34 0.00 -11.59 6.89
C PRO A 34 1.39 -11.15 7.37
N ASN A 35 1.80 -11.45 8.61
CA ASN A 35 3.12 -11.08 9.11
C ASN A 35 4.18 -12.11 8.68
N THR A 36 3.92 -13.38 8.98
CA THR A 36 4.80 -14.52 8.73
C THR A 36 4.97 -14.79 7.23
N HIS A 37 3.87 -14.73 6.46
CA HIS A 37 3.84 -15.08 5.04
C HIS A 37 3.73 -13.84 4.13
N SER A 38 4.23 -12.69 4.58
CA SER A 38 4.02 -11.40 3.90
C SER A 38 4.33 -11.42 2.41
N LEU A 39 5.44 -12.05 1.99
CA LEU A 39 5.85 -12.09 0.59
C LEU A 39 4.87 -12.90 -0.27
N GLY A 40 4.51 -14.11 0.16
CA GLY A 40 3.52 -14.93 -0.56
C GLY A 40 2.14 -14.27 -0.57
N PHE A 41 1.73 -13.72 0.57
CA PHE A 41 0.49 -12.97 0.71
C PHE A 41 0.45 -11.80 -0.28
N LEU A 42 1.54 -11.04 -0.41
CA LEU A 42 1.62 -9.90 -1.33
C LEU A 42 1.41 -10.31 -2.78
N TYR A 43 2.04 -11.40 -3.23
CA TYR A 43 1.88 -11.88 -4.61
C TYR A 43 0.45 -12.31 -4.91
N ILE A 44 -0.18 -13.05 -3.99
CA ILE A 44 -1.57 -13.48 -4.15
C ILE A 44 -2.51 -12.27 -4.14
N LEU A 45 -2.32 -11.34 -3.20
CA LEU A 45 -3.14 -10.15 -3.06
C LEU A 45 -3.04 -9.24 -4.29
N GLU A 46 -1.84 -9.04 -4.83
CA GLU A 46 -1.61 -8.22 -6.02
C GLU A 46 -2.25 -8.85 -7.27
N ALA A 47 -2.17 -10.18 -7.41
CA ALA A 47 -2.89 -10.91 -8.44
C ALA A 47 -4.41 -10.73 -8.29
N CYS A 48 -4.98 -10.92 -7.08
CA CYS A 48 -6.39 -10.68 -6.79
C CYS A 48 -6.84 -9.26 -7.16
N MET A 49 -6.02 -8.25 -6.85
CA MET A 49 -6.29 -6.84 -7.18
C MET A 49 -6.22 -6.52 -8.69
N SER A 50 -5.66 -7.41 -9.50
CA SER A 50 -5.58 -7.25 -10.95
C SER A 50 -6.79 -7.80 -11.69
N PHE A 51 -7.63 -8.61 -11.03
CA PHE A 51 -8.85 -9.13 -11.64
C PHE A 51 -10.03 -8.14 -11.55
N PRO A 52 -10.87 -8.06 -12.60
CA PRO A 52 -12.18 -7.42 -12.49
C PRO A 52 -13.04 -8.18 -11.47
N ALA A 53 -13.29 -7.58 -10.31
CA ALA A 53 -14.11 -8.16 -9.25
C ALA A 53 -15.53 -7.57 -9.25
N ALA A 54 -16.51 -8.39 -8.87
CA ALA A 54 -17.86 -7.90 -8.56
C ALA A 54 -17.83 -6.98 -7.32
N LYS A 55 -18.80 -6.07 -7.19
CA LYS A 55 -18.81 -5.06 -6.10
C LYS A 55 -18.74 -5.70 -4.70
N GLU A 56 -19.38 -6.83 -4.49
CA GLU A 56 -19.39 -7.56 -3.23
C GLU A 56 -17.98 -8.07 -2.88
N GLN A 57 -17.28 -8.64 -3.86
CA GLN A 57 -15.92 -9.17 -3.71
C GLN A 57 -14.88 -8.07 -3.48
N VAL A 58 -15.12 -6.85 -4.01
CA VAL A 58 -14.25 -5.70 -3.75
C VAL A 58 -14.18 -5.39 -2.26
N ASN A 59 -15.29 -5.43 -1.52
CA ASN A 59 -15.26 -5.13 -0.08
C ASN A 59 -14.45 -6.17 0.72
N GLU A 60 -14.62 -7.46 0.43
CA GLU A 60 -13.85 -8.54 1.07
C GLU A 60 -12.35 -8.42 0.76
N LEU A 61 -12.02 -8.08 -0.49
CA LEU A 61 -10.66 -7.83 -0.92
C LEU A 61 -10.06 -6.62 -0.18
N LEU A 62 -10.79 -5.51 -0.05
CA LEU A 62 -10.32 -4.33 0.68
C LEU A 62 -10.08 -4.63 2.17
N VAL A 63 -10.90 -5.47 2.81
CA VAL A 63 -10.66 -5.94 4.19
C VAL A 63 -9.35 -6.72 4.26
N SER A 64 -9.09 -7.59 3.28
CA SER A 64 -7.84 -8.35 3.19
C SER A 64 -6.63 -7.45 2.97
N VAL A 65 -6.75 -6.41 2.14
CA VAL A 65 -5.69 -5.41 1.92
C VAL A 65 -5.37 -4.65 3.20
N VAL A 66 -6.37 -4.14 3.91
CA VAL A 66 -6.17 -3.42 5.18
C VAL A 66 -5.51 -4.32 6.22
N ARG A 67 -5.98 -5.57 6.35
CA ARG A 67 -5.37 -6.57 7.24
C ARG A 67 -3.89 -6.79 6.90
N PHE A 68 -3.60 -6.94 5.61
CA PHE A 68 -2.23 -7.15 5.14
C PHE A 68 -1.32 -5.95 5.42
N ILE A 69 -1.70 -4.74 4.98
CA ILE A 69 -0.88 -3.53 5.16
C ILE A 69 -0.54 -3.32 6.64
N ASN A 70 -1.52 -3.50 7.53
CA ASN A 70 -1.31 -3.27 8.96
C ASN A 70 -0.40 -4.32 9.60
N SER A 71 -0.42 -5.58 9.14
CA SER A 71 0.30 -6.68 9.81
C SER A 71 1.57 -7.16 9.10
N CYS A 72 1.80 -6.82 7.82
CA CYS A 72 2.94 -7.33 7.05
C CYS A 72 4.31 -6.97 7.62
N ALA A 73 5.29 -7.84 7.42
CA ALA A 73 6.70 -7.62 7.75
C ALA A 73 7.36 -6.73 6.69
N ALA A 74 7.98 -5.63 7.14
CA ALA A 74 8.60 -4.64 6.27
C ALA A 74 9.73 -5.26 5.43
N GLU A 75 10.52 -6.15 6.02
CA GLU A 75 11.65 -6.83 5.39
C GLU A 75 11.21 -7.67 4.20
N GLN A 76 10.03 -8.31 4.29
CA GLN A 76 9.51 -9.16 3.22
C GLN A 76 8.90 -8.33 2.09
N ILE A 77 8.13 -7.27 2.40
CA ILE A 77 7.54 -6.44 1.34
C ILE A 77 8.60 -5.68 0.54
N ARG A 78 9.73 -5.33 1.16
CA ARG A 78 10.87 -4.67 0.50
C ARG A 78 11.62 -5.58 -0.48
N LEU A 79 11.36 -6.89 -0.48
CA LEU A 79 11.86 -7.79 -1.53
C LEU A 79 11.10 -7.61 -2.85
N ALA A 80 9.85 -7.15 -2.80
CA ALA A 80 9.01 -6.89 -3.97
C ALA A 80 8.26 -5.55 -3.84
N PRO A 81 8.97 -4.42 -3.73
CA PRO A 81 8.39 -3.12 -3.41
C PRO A 81 7.37 -2.65 -4.46
N ASP A 82 7.62 -2.94 -5.74
CA ASP A 82 6.71 -2.56 -6.84
C ASP A 82 5.32 -3.19 -6.68
N LYS A 83 5.25 -4.45 -6.21
CA LYS A 83 3.98 -5.13 -5.94
C LYS A 83 3.26 -4.50 -4.74
N PHE A 84 4.00 -4.17 -3.69
CA PHE A 84 3.43 -3.51 -2.51
C PHE A 84 2.87 -2.12 -2.87
N ILE A 85 3.62 -1.35 -3.67
CA ILE A 85 3.20 -0.05 -4.19
C ILE A 85 1.94 -0.21 -5.04
N SER A 86 1.90 -1.21 -5.94
CA SER A 86 0.75 -1.50 -6.79
C SER A 86 -0.51 -1.79 -5.98
N VAL A 87 -0.42 -2.65 -4.95
CA VAL A 87 -1.54 -2.94 -4.04
C VAL A 87 -2.02 -1.68 -3.32
N CYS A 88 -1.10 -0.88 -2.76
CA CYS A 88 -1.46 0.34 -2.04
C CYS A 88 -2.14 1.39 -2.93
N LYS A 89 -1.65 1.58 -4.17
CA LYS A 89 -2.23 2.50 -5.15
C LYS A 89 -3.63 2.07 -5.57
N ARG A 90 -3.82 0.79 -5.91
CA ARG A 90 -5.15 0.25 -6.24
C ARG A 90 -6.11 0.33 -5.05
N PHE A 91 -5.64 0.06 -3.83
CA PHE A 91 -6.42 0.23 -2.61
C PHE A 91 -6.93 1.67 -2.46
N LYS A 92 -6.04 2.66 -2.60
CA LYS A 92 -6.39 4.08 -2.59
C LYS A 92 -7.41 4.42 -3.67
N ASP A 93 -7.22 3.98 -4.90
CA ASP A 93 -8.16 4.24 -6.00
C ASP A 93 -9.57 3.67 -5.69
N GLN A 94 -9.65 2.47 -5.13
CA GLN A 94 -10.92 1.83 -4.77
C GLN A 94 -11.66 2.58 -3.64
N ILE A 95 -10.97 2.99 -2.58
CA ILE A 95 -11.63 3.73 -1.48
C ILE A 95 -12.05 5.14 -1.89
N ILE A 96 -11.35 5.78 -2.84
CA ILE A 96 -11.76 7.05 -3.44
C ILE A 96 -13.01 6.84 -4.30
N LEU A 97 -13.04 5.78 -5.12
CA LEU A 97 -14.20 5.42 -5.93
C LEU A 97 -15.45 5.12 -5.08
N LEU A 98 -15.25 4.55 -3.89
CA LEU A 98 -16.31 4.30 -2.90
C LEU A 98 -16.65 5.53 -2.05
N GLU A 99 -16.10 6.71 -2.36
CA GLU A 99 -16.31 7.98 -1.63
C GLU A 99 -16.00 7.87 -0.12
N ALA A 100 -15.09 6.97 0.27
CA ALA A 100 -14.76 6.67 1.66
C ALA A 100 -13.24 6.76 1.96
N PRO A 101 -12.57 7.89 1.62
CA PRO A 101 -11.12 8.04 1.75
C PRO A 101 -10.60 7.85 3.19
N ILE A 102 -11.43 8.17 4.19
CA ILE A 102 -11.10 7.98 5.61
C ILE A 102 -10.72 6.54 5.94
N ARG A 103 -11.28 5.54 5.22
CA ARG A 103 -11.00 4.11 5.44
C ARG A 103 -9.54 3.74 5.13
N GLY A 104 -8.83 4.55 4.37
CA GLY A 104 -7.44 4.28 3.99
C GLY A 104 -6.39 5.09 4.73
N VAL A 105 -6.75 6.15 5.45
CA VAL A 105 -5.77 7.10 6.03
C VAL A 105 -4.77 6.38 6.94
N ALA A 106 -5.24 5.60 7.91
CA ALA A 106 -4.37 4.90 8.85
C ALA A 106 -3.51 3.83 8.16
N SER A 107 -4.11 3.00 7.31
CA SER A 107 -3.40 1.94 6.60
C SER A 107 -2.34 2.50 5.63
N MET A 108 -2.65 3.58 4.91
CA MET A 108 -1.70 4.20 3.98
C MET A 108 -0.53 4.86 4.72
N LEU A 109 -0.75 5.43 5.91
CA LEU A 109 0.36 5.87 6.77
C LEU A 109 1.26 4.69 7.15
N THR A 110 0.66 3.56 7.59
CA THR A 110 1.42 2.34 7.88
C THR A 110 2.21 1.85 6.66
N ALA A 111 1.61 1.88 5.47
CA ALA A 111 2.26 1.48 4.23
C ALA A 111 3.48 2.36 3.91
N VAL A 112 3.34 3.69 4.04
CA VAL A 112 4.46 4.63 3.89
C VAL A 112 5.61 4.26 4.82
N ARG A 113 5.33 4.09 6.12
CA ARG A 113 6.36 3.77 7.13
C ARG A 113 7.04 2.42 6.91
N LYS A 114 6.30 1.40 6.46
CA LYS A 114 6.89 0.09 6.18
C LYS A 114 7.73 0.07 4.91
N LEU A 115 7.33 0.84 3.89
CA LEU A 115 8.07 0.94 2.63
C LEU A 115 9.35 1.77 2.77
N GLN A 116 9.32 2.84 3.54
CA GLN A 116 10.47 3.72 3.82
C GLN A 116 11.65 2.96 4.40
N SER A 117 12.83 3.06 3.78
CA SER A 117 14.07 2.52 4.35
C SER A 117 14.61 3.36 5.50
N SER A 118 14.35 4.67 5.45
CA SER A 118 14.65 5.67 6.49
C SER A 118 13.52 6.72 6.53
N SER A 119 13.47 7.53 7.59
CA SER A 119 12.54 8.67 7.67
C SER A 119 12.86 9.77 6.65
N GLU A 120 14.08 9.80 6.13
CA GLU A 120 14.56 10.80 5.17
C GLU A 120 14.14 10.49 3.72
N GLN A 121 13.58 9.30 3.48
CA GLN A 121 13.19 8.84 2.15
C GLN A 121 11.77 9.25 1.76
N LEU A 122 11.64 9.92 0.63
CA LEU A 122 10.36 10.14 -0.03
C LEU A 122 9.95 8.93 -0.87
N THR A 123 9.11 8.06 -0.31
CA THR A 123 8.48 6.98 -1.09
C THR A 123 7.38 7.49 -2.01
N THR A 124 7.11 6.72 -3.06
CA THR A 124 6.02 6.97 -4.02
C THR A 124 4.62 6.93 -3.40
N LEU A 125 4.47 6.47 -2.15
CA LEU A 125 3.19 6.40 -1.44
C LEU A 125 2.89 7.66 -0.60
N HIS A 126 3.86 8.54 -0.35
CA HIS A 126 3.61 9.76 0.42
C HIS A 126 2.53 10.66 -0.21
N PRO A 127 2.58 10.96 -1.53
CA PRO A 127 1.58 11.82 -2.12
C PRO A 127 0.19 11.20 -2.10
N ASP A 128 0.11 9.87 -2.30
CA ASP A 128 -1.15 9.11 -2.22
C ASP A 128 -1.76 9.16 -0.81
N PHE A 129 -0.94 9.04 0.24
CA PHE A 129 -1.37 9.20 1.63
C PHE A 129 -1.85 10.64 1.93
N LEU A 130 -1.09 11.65 1.50
CA LEU A 130 -1.47 13.06 1.69
C LEU A 130 -2.77 13.40 0.97
N LEU A 131 -2.98 12.90 -0.26
CA LEU A 131 -4.24 13.03 -0.97
C LEU A 131 -5.42 12.48 -0.17
N LEU A 132 -5.29 11.28 0.43
CA LEU A 132 -6.34 10.73 1.30
C LEU A 132 -6.59 11.61 2.52
N CYS A 133 -5.54 12.17 3.13
CA CYS A 133 -5.69 13.10 4.25
C CYS A 133 -6.45 14.36 3.85
N VAL A 134 -6.17 14.92 2.67
CA VAL A 134 -6.89 16.08 2.12
C VAL A 134 -8.37 15.74 1.91
N LEU A 135 -8.67 14.64 1.21
CA LEU A 135 -10.04 14.23 0.89
C LEU A 135 -10.85 13.88 2.14
N ALA A 136 -10.23 13.22 3.13
CA ALA A 136 -10.86 12.86 4.39
C ALA A 136 -10.86 14.00 5.43
N LYS A 137 -10.25 15.15 5.13
CA LYS A 137 -10.01 16.28 6.06
C LYS A 137 -9.24 15.88 7.32
N CYS A 138 -8.35 14.89 7.21
CA CYS A 138 -7.47 14.40 8.28
C CYS A 138 -6.12 15.12 8.30
N TYR A 139 -6.13 16.46 8.34
CA TYR A 139 -4.91 17.27 8.22
C TYR A 139 -3.88 16.99 9.32
N LYS A 140 -4.34 16.76 10.56
CA LYS A 140 -3.45 16.43 11.69
C LYS A 140 -2.67 15.15 11.44
N THR A 141 -3.28 14.14 10.82
CA THR A 141 -2.59 12.90 10.46
C THR A 141 -1.64 13.14 9.29
N GLY A 142 -2.05 13.94 8.30
CA GLY A 142 -1.20 14.31 7.17
C GLY A 142 0.10 15.01 7.58
N ILE A 143 0.06 15.87 8.60
CA ILE A 143 1.26 16.58 9.10
C ILE A 143 2.34 15.65 9.60
N THR A 144 2.00 14.48 10.12
CA THR A 144 2.99 13.54 10.68
C THR A 144 4.03 13.04 9.68
N VAL A 145 3.81 13.18 8.36
CA VAL A 145 4.81 12.87 7.32
C VAL A 145 5.43 14.13 6.69
N LEU A 146 4.92 15.31 7.05
CA LEU A 146 5.49 16.61 6.67
C LEU A 146 6.52 17.10 7.70
N GLU A 147 6.47 16.56 8.91
CA GLU A 147 7.45 16.80 9.98
C GLU A 147 8.77 16.05 9.79
N ASP A 148 8.80 15.08 8.86
CA ASP A 148 10.03 14.35 8.54
C ASP A 148 10.94 15.19 7.63
N ASP A 149 12.23 15.23 7.95
CA ASP A 149 13.24 15.86 7.11
C ASP A 149 13.56 14.97 5.89
N ILE A 150 12.89 15.22 4.76
CA ILE A 150 13.06 14.46 3.52
C ILE A 150 14.27 14.95 2.72
N TYR A 151 15.24 14.05 2.48
CA TYR A 151 16.45 14.33 1.69
C TYR A 151 16.62 13.37 0.49
N GLU A 152 16.06 12.16 0.56
CA GLU A 152 16.21 11.14 -0.50
C GLU A 152 14.96 11.12 -1.39
N ILE A 153 15.10 11.57 -2.64
CA ILE A 153 14.00 11.70 -3.60
C ILE A 153 14.33 10.93 -4.88
N ASP A 154 13.55 9.88 -5.16
CA ASP A 154 13.75 9.05 -6.36
C ASP A 154 13.01 9.60 -7.60
N GLN A 155 11.79 10.11 -7.41
CA GLN A 155 10.86 10.47 -8.49
C GLN A 155 10.43 11.94 -8.38
N PRO A 156 10.82 12.82 -9.32
CA PRO A 156 10.46 14.25 -9.27
C PRO A 156 8.95 14.50 -9.20
N ARG A 157 8.15 13.68 -9.88
CA ARG A 157 6.69 13.78 -9.85
C ARG A 157 6.13 13.56 -8.45
N ASP A 158 6.67 12.59 -7.73
CA ASP A 158 6.19 12.27 -6.38
C ASP A 158 6.57 13.38 -5.41
N PHE A 159 7.74 14.00 -5.57
CA PHE A 159 8.11 15.22 -4.82
C PHE A 159 7.15 16.38 -5.08
N PHE A 160 6.82 16.69 -6.33
CA PHE A 160 5.89 17.78 -6.63
C PHE A 160 4.49 17.53 -6.06
N LEU A 161 3.99 16.29 -6.14
CA LEU A 161 2.70 15.94 -5.55
C LEU A 161 2.75 15.95 -4.01
N TYR A 162 3.86 15.52 -3.41
CA TYR A 162 4.09 15.63 -1.97
C TYR A 162 4.02 17.08 -1.51
N CYS A 163 4.75 17.99 -2.16
CA CYS A 163 4.70 19.42 -1.83
C CYS A 163 3.31 20.02 -2.07
N TYR A 164 2.65 19.66 -3.17
CA TYR A 164 1.33 20.17 -3.50
C TYR A 164 0.26 19.75 -2.47
N TYR A 165 0.13 18.45 -2.21
CA TYR A 165 -0.83 17.95 -1.22
C TYR A 165 -0.42 18.31 0.21
N GLY A 166 0.89 18.37 0.50
CA GLY A 166 1.42 18.85 1.77
C GLY A 166 1.02 20.30 2.05
N GLY A 167 1.14 21.19 1.06
CA GLY A 167 0.67 22.56 1.17
C GLY A 167 -0.84 22.65 1.44
N MET A 168 -1.66 21.82 0.79
CA MET A 168 -3.10 21.74 1.07
C MET A 168 -3.39 21.27 2.50
N VAL A 169 -2.60 20.34 3.03
CA VAL A 169 -2.70 19.88 4.42
C VAL A 169 -2.35 21.01 5.39
N CYS A 170 -1.25 21.75 5.17
CA CYS A 170 -0.86 22.89 6.00
C CYS A 170 -1.93 23.99 6.02
N ILE A 171 -2.46 24.35 4.84
CA ILE A 171 -3.56 25.31 4.71
C ILE A 171 -4.80 24.84 5.50
N GLY A 172 -5.15 23.55 5.38
CA GLY A 172 -6.26 22.95 6.13
C GLY A 172 -6.08 23.00 7.65
N GLN A 173 -4.83 22.94 8.13
CA GLN A 173 -4.50 23.07 9.55
C GLN A 173 -4.28 24.52 10.01
N LYS A 174 -4.28 25.48 9.08
CA LYS A 174 -4.00 26.91 9.31
C LYS A 174 -2.58 27.17 9.83
N GLN A 175 -1.61 26.43 9.30
CA GLN A 175 -0.17 26.69 9.48
C GLN A 175 0.37 27.55 8.34
#